data_AF-A0A9D1HE54-F1
#
_entry.id   AF-A0A9D1HE54-F1
#
_cell.length_a   1.000
_cell.length_b   1.000
_cell.length_c   1.000
_cell.angle_alpha   90.00
_cell.angle_beta   90.00
_cell.angle_gamma   90.00
#
_symmetry.space_group_name_H-M   'P 1'
#
loop_
_entity.id
_entity.type
_entity.pdbx_description
1 polymer ?
#
loop_
_entity_poly.entity_id
_entity_poly.type
_entity_poly.pdbx_seq_one_letter_code
_entity_poly.pdbx_strand_id
1 'polypeptide(L)'
;MLKEKIIYKDELPINVVTANILEYPTHFHDDMEVVYVLSGNIVLKNGCYTYTLNQGDIFILNGMDMHSFSSVDGDNMVMMLQLDFTYFARYYKDLKEKFFVTDLKEDNRKSLGVLRNILARIMMEVLQKGPGYEHKVIESTHNLLACLLSDFCFSGDEEISQDENGRGRSSRILAGRLNRITEYMYDNYARKLTLSEIAENEDLSIYYLSHIIKEASGLSFQDLLGYIRVEESEKLLLGTSKKIGVIADEIGFSAVRYYIKHFETWYGMHPSEYRKKYSGKTVTKETKAQYRRCAPADIEDAVRKQVKGVYSEYEDKLKAKPVIIDIDVQAQKEKINGYDCELAEIMERGVNGILAEPYKRMKEFGEDVIASGNNYMVSVLRDEAGNIINMSILIYNFDENVVRSLKKIQTENDILRLARNYEDEIEFLIKCRGLSGEFKILRYRLERDNFVKRITGSMDSERDIDKREEFMERCSEFPSIISGTYTSSDMLSIRSTFKGMGAELILVDNISDQPD
;
A
#
# COMPACT_ATOMS: atom_id res chain seq x y z
N MET A 1 -0.89 -19.70 25.57
CA MET A 1 0.48 -20.05 25.99
C MET A 1 1.25 -18.75 25.87
N LEU A 2 2.19 -18.48 26.77
CA LEU A 2 2.93 -17.21 26.76
C LEU A 2 3.68 -17.00 25.44
N LYS A 3 4.25 -18.08 24.88
CA LYS A 3 4.73 -18.11 23.51
C LYS A 3 3.54 -18.26 22.56
N GLU A 4 3.28 -17.24 21.76
CA GLU A 4 2.30 -17.28 20.70
C GLU A 4 2.89 -17.93 19.44
N LYS A 5 2.06 -18.64 18.69
CA LYS A 5 2.43 -19.22 17.40
C LYS A 5 1.74 -18.45 16.30
N ILE A 6 2.51 -17.75 15.48
CA ILE A 6 2.00 -17.07 14.30
C ILE A 6 1.65 -18.11 13.23
N ILE A 7 0.52 -17.91 12.56
CA ILE A 7 0.03 -18.78 11.49
C ILE A 7 -0.01 -17.97 10.20
N TYR A 8 0.86 -18.35 9.28
CA TYR A 8 0.91 -17.85 7.93
C TYR A 8 -0.16 -18.51 7.06
N LYS A 9 -0.90 -17.72 6.28
CA LYS A 9 -2.01 -18.16 5.43
C LYS A 9 -1.68 -17.89 3.97
N ASP A 10 -2.43 -18.53 3.08
CA ASP A 10 -2.39 -18.25 1.63
C ASP A 10 -0.98 -18.40 1.01
N GLU A 11 -0.14 -19.27 1.59
CA GLU A 11 1.28 -19.47 1.20
C GLU A 11 2.16 -18.21 1.30
N LEU A 12 1.67 -17.17 1.98
CA LEU A 12 2.40 -15.94 2.19
C LEU A 12 3.38 -16.09 3.36
N PRO A 13 4.63 -15.58 3.24
CA PRO A 13 5.59 -15.57 4.34
C PRO A 13 5.36 -14.41 5.33
N ILE A 14 4.15 -13.84 5.33
CA ILE A 14 3.74 -12.76 6.22
C ILE A 14 2.33 -13.01 6.75
N ASN A 15 2.03 -12.46 7.92
CA ASN A 15 0.68 -12.34 8.44
C ASN A 15 0.39 -10.87 8.74
N VAL A 16 -0.81 -10.41 8.36
CA VAL A 16 -1.24 -9.03 8.60
C VAL A 16 -2.55 -9.03 9.35
N VAL A 17 -2.59 -8.33 10.48
CA VAL A 17 -3.80 -8.11 11.26
C VAL A 17 -3.96 -6.63 11.52
N THR A 18 -5.09 -6.06 11.10
CA THR A 18 -5.47 -4.69 11.46
C THR A 18 -6.66 -4.73 12.39
N ALA A 19 -6.50 -4.13 13.57
CA ALA A 19 -7.52 -4.21 14.60
C ALA A 19 -7.56 -2.96 15.50
N ASN A 20 -8.74 -2.74 16.07
CA ASN A 20 -8.94 -1.93 17.26
C ASN A 20 -8.61 -2.78 18.48
N ILE A 21 -7.51 -2.44 19.14
CA ILE A 21 -6.97 -3.11 20.31
C ILE A 21 -7.64 -2.58 21.58
N LEU A 22 -8.22 -3.48 22.38
CA LEU A 22 -8.66 -3.17 23.74
C LEU A 22 -7.57 -3.57 24.74
N GLU A 23 -7.20 -4.84 24.71
CA GLU A 23 -6.12 -5.42 25.51
C GLU A 23 -5.54 -6.61 24.75
N TYR A 24 -4.25 -6.59 24.47
CA TYR A 24 -3.49 -7.72 23.99
C TYR A 24 -2.50 -8.13 25.09
N PRO A 25 -2.80 -9.21 25.84
CA PRO A 25 -2.01 -9.64 26.99
C PRO A 25 -0.53 -9.89 26.66
N THR A 26 0.32 -9.91 27.67
CA THR A 26 1.76 -10.18 27.53
C THR A 26 2.02 -11.53 26.86
N HIS A 27 2.83 -11.51 25.80
CA HIS A 27 3.24 -12.66 25.01
C HIS A 27 4.57 -12.39 24.29
N PHE A 28 5.08 -13.40 23.59
CA PHE A 28 6.20 -13.29 22.67
C PHE A 28 6.06 -14.33 21.55
N HIS A 29 6.76 -14.12 20.45
CA HIS A 29 6.83 -15.05 19.32
C HIS A 29 8.21 -14.99 18.66
N ASP A 30 8.52 -15.96 17.80
CA ASP A 30 9.83 -16.06 17.14
C ASP A 30 9.96 -15.07 15.96
N ASP A 31 8.83 -14.59 15.47
CA ASP A 31 8.70 -13.79 14.25
C ASP A 31 8.95 -12.30 14.54
N MET A 32 9.50 -11.55 13.59
CA MET A 32 9.55 -10.09 13.69
C MET A 32 8.17 -9.52 13.44
N GLU A 33 7.80 -8.51 14.22
CA GLU A 33 6.53 -7.80 14.06
C GLU A 33 6.77 -6.30 13.88
N VAL A 34 6.14 -5.73 12.85
CA VAL A 34 6.08 -4.29 12.63
C VAL A 34 4.69 -3.81 13.02
N VAL A 35 4.64 -2.98 14.05
CA VAL A 35 3.43 -2.37 14.59
C VAL A 35 3.31 -0.97 14.00
N TYR A 36 2.17 -0.66 13.39
CA TYR A 36 1.90 0.64 12.81
C TYR A 36 0.52 1.17 13.22
N VAL A 37 0.50 2.30 13.92
CA VAL A 37 -0.74 2.93 14.39
C VAL A 37 -1.36 3.78 13.29
N LEU A 38 -2.38 3.27 12.63
CA LEU A 38 -3.10 3.94 11.54
C LEU A 38 -4.03 5.04 12.07
N SER A 39 -4.62 4.87 13.25
CA SER A 39 -5.42 5.90 13.94
C SER A 39 -5.48 5.67 15.45
N GLY A 40 -5.74 6.75 16.20
CA GLY A 40 -5.81 6.71 17.65
C GLY A 40 -4.44 6.55 18.31
N ASN A 41 -4.40 5.89 19.47
CA ASN A 41 -3.18 5.59 20.19
C ASN A 41 -3.31 4.28 20.98
N ILE A 42 -2.15 3.71 21.32
CA ILE A 42 -2.05 2.53 22.18
C ILE A 42 -0.83 2.66 23.09
N VAL A 43 -0.86 1.93 24.21
CA VAL A 43 0.33 1.68 25.01
C VAL A 43 0.91 0.33 24.61
N LEU A 44 2.18 0.34 24.19
CA LEU A 44 3.00 -0.83 23.91
C LEU A 44 3.98 -1.01 25.06
N LYS A 45 3.97 -2.18 25.69
CA LYS A 45 5.03 -2.60 26.61
C LYS A 45 5.97 -3.53 25.86
N ASN A 46 7.27 -3.30 25.92
CA ASN A 46 8.32 -4.23 25.44
C ASN A 46 9.36 -4.41 26.56
N GLY A 47 9.46 -5.61 27.10
CA GLY A 47 10.27 -5.92 28.28
C GLY A 47 9.90 -5.05 29.48
N CYS A 48 10.87 -4.35 30.05
CA CYS A 48 10.65 -3.41 31.16
C CYS A 48 10.18 -2.01 30.71
N TYR A 49 10.19 -1.71 29.42
CA TYR A 49 9.84 -0.40 28.88
C TYR A 49 8.37 -0.33 28.46
N THR A 50 7.81 0.87 28.54
CA THR A 50 6.44 1.16 28.11
C THR A 50 6.46 2.41 27.26
N TYR A 51 5.83 2.33 26.09
CA TYR A 51 5.78 3.34 25.07
C TYR A 51 4.31 3.69 24.79
N THR A 52 4.02 4.97 24.57
CA THR A 52 2.74 5.40 24.02
C THR A 52 2.94 5.64 22.54
N LEU A 53 2.31 4.83 21.70
CA LEU A 53 2.36 4.96 20.26
C LEU A 53 1.12 5.73 19.79
N ASN A 54 1.35 6.81 19.07
CA ASN A 54 0.32 7.68 18.50
C ASN A 54 0.11 7.37 17.03
N GLN A 55 -0.96 7.93 16.47
CA GLN A 55 -1.23 7.85 15.03
C GLN A 55 -0.01 8.25 14.20
N GLY A 56 0.41 7.36 13.30
CA GLY A 56 1.57 7.53 12.44
C GLY A 56 2.83 6.83 12.96
N ASP A 57 2.88 6.47 14.23
CA ASP A 57 4.04 5.82 14.83
C ASP A 57 4.18 4.38 14.35
N ILE A 58 5.43 4.01 14.06
CA ILE A 58 5.84 2.64 13.75
C ILE A 58 6.77 2.16 14.87
N PHE A 59 6.54 0.94 15.33
CA PHE A 59 7.41 0.27 16.28
C PHE A 59 7.79 -1.11 15.74
N ILE A 60 9.08 -1.45 15.80
CA ILE A 60 9.59 -2.76 15.39
C ILE A 60 9.84 -3.61 16.63
N LEU A 61 9.18 -4.75 16.70
CA LEU A 61 9.37 -5.79 17.71
C LEU A 61 10.23 -6.91 17.08
N ASN A 62 11.36 -7.21 17.71
CA ASN A 62 12.23 -8.28 17.26
C ASN A 62 11.69 -9.64 17.72
N GLY A 63 12.20 -10.71 17.12
CA GLY A 63 11.87 -12.06 17.58
C GLY A 63 12.25 -12.23 19.05
N MET A 64 11.39 -12.93 19.81
CA MET A 64 11.50 -13.17 21.25
C MET A 64 11.25 -11.98 22.19
N ASP A 65 10.93 -10.80 21.65
CA ASP A 65 10.55 -9.64 22.46
C ASP A 65 9.26 -9.94 23.24
N MET A 66 9.32 -9.74 24.55
CA MET A 66 8.17 -9.89 25.45
C MET A 66 7.34 -8.61 25.41
N HIS A 67 6.15 -8.65 24.82
CA HIS A 67 5.37 -7.45 24.61
C HIS A 67 3.87 -7.61 24.88
N SER A 68 3.19 -6.49 25.06
CA SER A 68 1.73 -6.39 25.20
C SER A 68 1.24 -5.06 24.68
N PHE A 69 -0.03 -5.03 24.28
CA PHE A 69 -0.72 -3.83 23.81
C PHE A 69 -1.92 -3.54 24.71
N SER A 70 -2.17 -2.28 25.02
CA SER A 70 -3.38 -1.86 25.73
C SER A 70 -3.88 -0.55 25.16
N SER A 71 -5.20 -0.38 25.07
CA SER A 71 -5.77 0.92 24.72
C SER A 71 -5.47 1.94 25.82
N VAL A 72 -5.30 3.21 25.45
CA VAL A 72 -5.25 4.33 26.41
C VAL A 72 -6.64 4.90 26.57
N ASP A 73 -7.18 5.48 25.50
CA ASP A 73 -8.52 6.08 25.44
C ASP A 73 -9.06 6.07 23.99
N GLY A 74 -10.33 5.67 23.83
CA GLY A 74 -11.03 5.70 22.54
C GLY A 74 -10.72 4.54 21.60
N ASP A 75 -11.26 4.63 20.38
CA ASP A 75 -10.99 3.66 19.33
C ASP A 75 -9.63 3.91 18.69
N ASN A 76 -8.91 2.82 18.40
CA ASN A 76 -7.64 2.83 17.68
C ASN A 76 -7.71 1.90 16.46
N MET A 77 -6.74 2.04 15.57
CA MET A 77 -6.53 1.13 14.46
C MET A 77 -5.03 0.84 14.34
N VAL A 78 -4.65 -0.39 14.62
CA VAL A 78 -3.26 -0.82 14.64
C VAL A 78 -3.07 -1.93 13.62
N MET A 79 -2.13 -1.74 12.70
CA MET A 79 -1.62 -2.76 11.80
C MET A 79 -0.48 -3.50 12.50
N MET A 80 -0.61 -4.82 12.61
CA MET A 80 0.42 -5.75 13.08
C MET A 80 0.83 -6.62 11.89
N LEU A 81 2.03 -6.37 11.36
CA LEU A 81 2.62 -7.14 10.27
C LEU A 81 3.71 -8.05 10.82
N GLN A 82 3.51 -9.36 10.74
CA GLN A 82 4.43 -10.39 11.23
C GLN A 82 5.11 -11.08 10.07
N LEU A 83 6.42 -11.29 10.14
CA LEU A 83 7.23 -11.86 9.04
C LEU A 83 7.87 -13.19 9.42
N ASP A 84 7.77 -14.19 8.54
CA ASP A 84 8.46 -15.47 8.71
C ASP A 84 9.95 -15.32 8.39
N PHE A 85 10.76 -15.08 9.41
CA PHE A 85 12.22 -15.00 9.28
C PHE A 85 12.84 -16.29 8.72
N THR A 86 12.23 -17.46 8.92
CA THR A 86 12.74 -18.71 8.37
C THR A 86 12.52 -18.77 6.86
N TYR A 87 11.42 -18.22 6.36
CA TYR A 87 11.23 -18.04 4.93
C TYR A 87 12.30 -17.11 4.34
N PHE A 88 12.50 -15.92 4.92
CA PHE A 88 13.38 -14.89 4.36
C PHE A 88 14.89 -15.12 4.58
N ALA A 89 15.29 -15.93 5.57
CA ALA A 89 16.70 -16.27 5.82
C ALA A 89 17.39 -16.94 4.63
N ARG A 90 16.64 -17.50 3.66
CA ARG A 90 17.22 -18.04 2.42
C ARG A 90 17.73 -16.97 1.45
N TYR A 91 17.25 -15.73 1.58
CA TYR A 91 17.60 -14.60 0.72
C TYR A 91 18.54 -13.62 1.44
N TYR A 92 18.35 -13.46 2.75
CA TYR A 92 19.13 -12.55 3.58
C TYR A 92 19.94 -13.36 4.58
N LYS A 93 21.25 -13.41 4.34
CA LYS A 93 22.18 -14.07 5.25
C LYS A 93 22.15 -13.36 6.61
N ASP A 94 22.23 -14.14 7.68
CA ASP A 94 22.35 -13.62 9.05
C ASP A 94 21.13 -12.75 9.48
N LEU A 95 19.97 -12.87 8.80
CA LEU A 95 18.77 -12.06 9.08
C LEU A 95 18.24 -12.27 10.51
N LYS A 96 18.30 -13.52 11.00
CA LYS A 96 17.88 -13.88 12.35
C LYS A 96 18.75 -13.26 13.45
N GLU A 97 19.95 -12.81 13.07
CA GLU A 97 20.95 -12.21 13.95
C GLU A 97 20.87 -10.67 13.91
N LYS A 98 20.00 -10.10 13.06
CA LYS A 98 19.80 -8.65 12.96
C LYS A 98 18.84 -8.18 14.03
N PHE A 99 19.17 -7.03 14.60
CA PHE A 99 18.33 -6.32 15.55
C PHE A 99 17.85 -5.03 14.91
N PHE A 100 16.55 -4.78 14.95
CA PHE A 100 15.94 -3.61 14.33
C PHE A 100 15.35 -2.69 15.39
N VAL A 101 15.53 -1.38 15.23
CA VAL A 101 15.09 -0.37 16.19
C VAL A 101 14.41 0.77 15.46
N THR A 102 13.39 1.33 16.08
CA THR A 102 12.71 2.55 15.62
C THR A 102 12.90 3.64 16.67
N ASP A 103 13.48 4.78 16.28
CA ASP A 103 13.53 5.95 17.15
C ASP A 103 12.22 6.74 17.06
N LEU A 104 11.39 6.62 18.09
CA LEU A 104 10.11 7.33 18.20
C LEU A 104 10.26 8.85 18.38
N LYS A 105 11.47 9.37 18.66
CA LYS A 105 11.71 10.81 18.88
C LYS A 105 12.13 11.55 17.61
N GLU A 106 12.57 10.86 16.57
CA GLU A 106 13.01 11.44 15.30
C GLU A 106 12.04 11.12 14.13
N ASP A 107 10.79 11.57 14.25
CA ASP A 107 9.75 11.36 13.22
C ASP A 107 10.07 12.03 11.85
N ASN A 108 11.08 12.90 11.80
CA ASN A 108 11.49 13.63 10.59
C ASN A 108 12.44 12.86 9.66
N ARG A 109 12.77 11.58 9.92
CA ARG A 109 13.59 10.79 8.99
C ARG A 109 12.78 10.43 7.74
N LYS A 110 13.29 10.78 6.56
CA LYS A 110 12.73 10.34 5.25
C LYS A 110 12.46 8.83 5.20
N SER A 111 13.30 8.04 5.87
CA SER A 111 13.19 6.59 6.00
C SER A 111 11.88 6.12 6.64
N LEU A 112 11.32 6.84 7.64
CA LEU A 112 10.01 6.50 8.20
C LEU A 112 8.88 6.72 7.18
N GLY A 113 8.98 7.77 6.36
CA GLY A 113 8.04 7.98 5.25
C GLY A 113 8.11 6.85 4.22
N VAL A 114 9.31 6.38 3.87
CA VAL A 114 9.49 5.22 2.99
C VAL A 114 8.88 3.96 3.61
N LEU A 115 9.15 3.71 4.90
CA LEU A 115 8.60 2.57 5.63
C LEU A 115 7.07 2.58 5.65
N ARG A 116 6.44 3.73 5.93
CA ARG A 116 4.98 3.92 5.87
C ARG A 116 4.42 3.58 4.49
N ASN A 117 5.08 4.01 3.41
CA ASN A 117 4.67 3.68 2.04
C ASN A 117 4.73 2.17 1.78
N ILE A 118 5.80 1.49 2.20
CA ILE A 118 5.95 0.05 1.97
C ILE A 118 4.89 -0.73 2.77
N LEU A 119 4.65 -0.37 4.03
CA LEU A 119 3.62 -1.00 4.86
C LEU A 119 2.21 -0.79 4.27
N ALA A 120 1.91 0.43 3.80
CA ALA A 120 0.66 0.73 3.10
C ALA A 120 0.49 -0.11 1.83
N ARG A 121 1.54 -0.24 1.01
CA ARG A 121 1.56 -1.08 -0.20
C ARG A 121 1.24 -2.55 0.11
N ILE A 122 1.92 -3.13 1.11
CA ILE A 122 1.64 -4.51 1.58
C ILE A 122 0.19 -4.64 2.03
N MET A 123 -0.31 -3.69 2.84
CA MET A 123 -1.68 -3.71 3.34
C MET A 123 -2.69 -3.73 2.18
N MET A 124 -2.53 -2.82 1.22
CA MET A 124 -3.44 -2.72 0.08
C MET A 124 -3.42 -3.98 -0.80
N GLU A 125 -2.24 -4.58 -1.03
CA GLU A 125 -2.11 -5.84 -1.78
C GLU A 125 -2.84 -7.01 -1.08
N VAL A 126 -2.71 -7.09 0.25
CA VAL A 126 -3.38 -8.13 1.07
C VAL A 126 -4.90 -7.93 1.12
N LEU A 127 -5.39 -6.68 1.20
CA LEU A 127 -6.81 -6.38 1.26
C LEU A 127 -7.52 -6.66 -0.07
N GLN A 128 -6.93 -6.24 -1.19
CA GLN A 128 -7.57 -6.31 -2.50
C GLN A 128 -7.48 -7.69 -3.14
N LYS A 129 -6.41 -8.45 -2.85
CA LYS A 129 -6.16 -9.78 -3.43
C LYS A 129 -6.30 -9.83 -4.96
N GLY A 130 -5.76 -8.81 -5.64
CA GLY A 130 -5.76 -8.74 -7.11
C GLY A 130 -4.93 -9.85 -7.77
N PRO A 131 -4.94 -9.96 -9.10
CA PRO A 131 -4.14 -10.97 -9.80
C PRO A 131 -2.65 -10.93 -9.42
N GLY A 132 -2.13 -12.08 -9.00
CA GLY A 132 -0.75 -12.26 -8.55
C GLY A 132 -0.39 -11.47 -7.29
N TYR A 133 -1.36 -11.15 -6.43
CA TYR A 133 -1.09 -10.38 -5.21
C TYR A 133 -0.08 -11.08 -4.31
N GLU A 134 -0.02 -12.42 -4.30
CA GLU A 134 0.93 -13.16 -3.49
C GLU A 134 2.38 -12.80 -3.84
N HIS A 135 2.68 -12.73 -5.14
CA HIS A 135 4.00 -12.33 -5.63
C HIS A 135 4.32 -10.87 -5.30
N LYS A 136 3.32 -9.98 -5.42
CA LYS A 136 3.48 -8.56 -5.08
C LYS A 136 3.73 -8.36 -3.60
N VAL A 137 3.00 -9.08 -2.74
CA VAL A 137 3.20 -9.08 -1.29
C VAL A 137 4.62 -9.53 -0.96
N ILE A 138 5.10 -10.62 -1.59
CA ILE A 138 6.47 -11.10 -1.39
C ILE A 138 7.50 -10.04 -1.84
N GLU A 139 7.33 -9.43 -3.02
CA GLU A 139 8.18 -8.34 -3.52
C GLU A 139 8.19 -7.13 -2.55
N SER A 140 7.02 -6.66 -2.15
CA SER A 140 6.86 -5.56 -1.20
C SER A 140 7.48 -5.89 0.15
N THR A 141 7.45 -7.16 0.57
CA THR A 141 8.13 -7.62 1.79
C THR A 141 9.66 -7.65 1.63
N HIS A 142 10.18 -7.97 0.45
CA HIS A 142 11.61 -7.79 0.16
C HIS A 142 12.02 -6.31 0.23
N ASN A 143 11.19 -5.41 -0.27
CA ASN A 143 11.41 -3.97 -0.16
C ASN A 143 11.38 -3.50 1.31
N LEU A 144 10.46 -4.05 2.11
CA LEU A 144 10.41 -3.81 3.55
C LEU A 144 11.72 -4.24 4.22
N LEU A 145 12.16 -5.48 3.99
CA LEU A 145 13.40 -6.00 4.57
C LEU A 145 14.63 -5.20 4.11
N ALA A 146 14.69 -4.78 2.84
CA ALA A 146 15.78 -3.93 2.36
C ALA A 146 15.80 -2.56 3.06
N CYS A 147 14.63 -1.94 3.24
CA CYS A 147 14.50 -0.68 3.98
C CYS A 147 14.89 -0.84 5.45
N LEU A 148 14.42 -1.91 6.11
CA LEU A 148 14.78 -2.21 7.49
C LEU A 148 16.28 -2.44 7.62
N LEU A 149 16.89 -3.24 6.75
CA LEU A 149 18.34 -3.51 6.78
C LEU A 149 19.19 -2.25 6.54
N SER A 150 18.71 -1.31 5.73
CA SER A 150 19.41 -0.07 5.40
C SER A 150 19.30 0.98 6.51
N ASP A 151 18.08 1.19 7.03
CA ASP A 151 17.76 2.42 7.75
C ASP A 151 17.33 2.19 9.21
N PHE A 152 16.98 0.95 9.58
CA PHE A 152 16.42 0.61 10.89
C PHE A 152 17.15 -0.55 11.59
N CYS A 153 18.04 -1.23 10.88
CA CYS A 153 18.91 -2.21 11.46
C CYS A 153 19.82 -1.45 12.42
N PHE A 154 19.80 -1.84 13.68
CA PHE A 154 20.85 -1.50 14.61
C PHE A 154 22.10 -2.24 14.16
N SER A 155 22.74 -1.74 13.12
CA SER A 155 24.18 -1.77 13.06
C SER A 155 24.62 -0.58 13.90
N GLY A 156 25.66 -0.71 14.72
CA GLY A 156 26.36 0.46 15.27
C GLY A 156 26.99 1.39 14.19
N ASP A 157 26.47 1.35 12.95
CA ASP A 157 26.82 2.18 11.80
C ASP A 157 26.16 3.57 11.90
N GLU A 158 25.64 3.98 13.06
CA GLU A 158 25.27 5.39 13.26
C GLU A 158 26.49 6.26 12.96
N GLU A 159 26.39 7.01 11.86
CA GLU A 159 27.36 8.01 11.45
C GLU A 159 27.49 9.06 12.55
N ILE A 160 28.54 8.96 13.37
CA ILE A 160 29.17 10.15 13.92
C ILE A 160 29.69 10.91 12.70
N SER A 161 29.01 12.02 12.39
CA SER A 161 29.30 13.00 11.35
C SER A 161 30.76 13.03 10.91
N GLN A 162 30.98 12.95 9.59
CA GLN A 162 32.30 12.95 8.94
C GLN A 162 33.19 14.08 9.46
N ASP A 163 34.39 13.71 9.89
CA ASP A 163 35.56 14.58 9.97
C ASP A 163 36.61 14.02 8.99
N GLU A 164 37.29 14.88 8.22
CA GLU A 164 38.00 14.59 6.95
C GLU A 164 39.20 13.60 7.02
N ASN A 165 39.36 12.84 8.11
CA ASN A 165 40.54 12.01 8.42
C ASN A 165 40.34 10.48 8.36
N GLY A 166 39.34 9.97 7.62
CA GLY A 166 39.26 8.52 7.31
C GLY A 166 38.75 7.59 8.41
N ARG A 167 38.03 8.10 9.43
CA ARG A 167 37.52 7.31 10.58
C ARG A 167 36.24 6.48 10.30
N GLY A 168 35.52 6.73 9.21
CA GLY A 168 34.22 6.08 8.91
C GLY A 168 34.25 4.58 8.60
N ARG A 169 35.44 3.99 8.34
CA ARG A 169 35.59 2.53 8.17
C ARG A 169 35.76 1.79 9.50
N SER A 170 36.33 2.45 10.52
CA SER A 170 36.51 1.86 11.86
C SER A 170 35.21 1.78 12.65
N SER A 171 34.28 2.74 12.48
CA SER A 171 32.98 2.74 13.16
C SER A 171 32.11 1.55 12.75
N ARG A 172 32.07 1.22 11.45
CA ARG A 172 31.32 0.07 10.92
C ARG A 172 31.86 -1.29 11.35
N ILE A 173 33.18 -1.38 11.55
CA ILE A 173 33.79 -2.61 12.08
C ILE A 173 33.43 -2.78 13.56
N LEU A 174 33.39 -1.68 14.32
CA LEU A 174 33.01 -1.68 15.74
C LEU A 174 31.53 -2.03 15.93
N ALA A 175 30.66 -1.46 15.10
CA ALA A 175 29.23 -1.74 14.99
C ALA A 175 28.90 -3.23 14.88
N GLY A 176 29.38 -3.86 13.78
CA GLY A 176 29.14 -5.27 13.53
C GLY A 176 29.78 -6.17 14.59
N ARG A 177 30.85 -5.71 15.24
CA ARG A 177 31.46 -6.41 16.37
C ARG A 177 30.57 -6.37 17.62
N LEU A 178 30.01 -5.22 17.97
CA LEU A 178 29.12 -5.10 19.12
C LEU A 178 27.85 -5.96 18.98
N ASN A 179 27.33 -6.10 17.77
CA ASN A 179 26.21 -7.00 17.50
C ASN A 179 26.58 -8.46 17.79
N ARG A 180 27.71 -8.96 17.25
CA ARG A 180 28.17 -10.33 17.52
C ARG A 180 28.42 -10.58 19.00
N ILE A 181 29.00 -9.60 19.70
CA ILE A 181 29.21 -9.68 21.16
C ILE A 181 27.86 -9.83 21.87
N THR A 182 26.88 -8.99 21.51
CA THR A 182 25.56 -8.99 22.15
C THR A 182 24.82 -10.29 21.88
N GLU A 183 24.83 -10.79 20.64
CA GLU A 183 24.29 -12.08 20.25
C GLU A 183 24.93 -13.23 21.04
N TYR A 184 26.27 -13.24 21.11
CA TYR A 184 26.99 -14.24 21.90
C TYR A 184 26.60 -14.19 23.38
N MET A 185 26.32 -13.00 23.92
CA MET A 185 25.80 -12.85 25.29
C MET A 185 24.39 -13.44 25.44
N TYR A 186 23.48 -13.24 24.48
CA TYR A 186 22.15 -13.86 24.48
C TYR A 186 22.21 -15.39 24.31
N ASP A 187 23.13 -15.92 23.51
CA ASP A 187 23.26 -17.38 23.35
C ASP A 187 23.86 -18.07 24.59
N ASN A 188 24.58 -17.31 25.42
CA ASN A 188 25.37 -17.86 26.51
C ASN A 188 25.02 -17.31 27.90
N TYR A 189 23.94 -16.53 28.05
CA TYR A 189 23.63 -15.85 29.32
C TYR A 189 23.44 -16.82 30.49
N ALA A 190 22.90 -18.01 30.23
CA ALA A 190 22.51 -18.96 31.27
C ALA A 190 23.72 -19.60 31.97
N ARG A 191 24.89 -19.64 31.31
CA ARG A 191 26.12 -20.16 31.90
C ARG A 191 26.98 -19.05 32.49
N LYS A 192 28.10 -19.44 33.12
CA LYS A 192 29.13 -18.49 33.55
C LYS A 192 29.85 -17.93 32.31
N LEU A 193 29.34 -16.82 31.79
CA LEU A 193 29.95 -16.04 30.74
C LEU A 193 30.90 -14.98 31.33
N THR A 194 32.10 -14.86 30.78
CA THR A 194 33.10 -13.91 31.28
C THR A 194 33.54 -12.94 30.19
N LEU A 195 33.95 -11.74 30.60
CA LEU A 195 34.48 -10.74 29.68
C LEU A 195 35.77 -11.22 28.99
N SER A 196 36.59 -12.02 29.68
CA SER A 196 37.82 -12.60 29.10
C SER A 196 37.51 -13.50 27.91
N GLU A 197 36.52 -14.37 28.06
CA GLU A 197 36.11 -15.30 27.02
C GLU A 197 35.62 -14.57 25.76
N ILE A 198 34.81 -13.53 25.92
CA ILE A 198 34.35 -12.72 24.78
C ILE A 198 35.52 -11.98 24.14
N ALA A 199 36.44 -11.46 24.96
CA ALA A 199 37.63 -10.76 24.46
C ALA A 199 38.52 -11.70 23.64
N GLU A 200 38.72 -12.94 24.09
CA GLU A 200 39.45 -13.98 23.36
C GLU A 200 38.76 -14.35 22.04
N ASN A 201 37.43 -14.51 22.05
CA ASN A 201 36.68 -14.84 20.83
C ASN A 201 36.68 -13.73 19.77
N GLU A 202 36.85 -12.47 20.17
CA GLU A 202 36.85 -11.30 19.28
C GLU A 202 38.25 -10.73 19.01
N ASP A 203 39.31 -11.44 19.43
CA ASP A 203 40.72 -11.02 19.35
C ASP A 203 40.96 -9.60 19.95
N LEU A 204 40.34 -9.32 21.10
CA LEU A 204 40.41 -8.05 21.81
C LEU A 204 41.12 -8.16 23.15
N SER A 205 41.66 -7.02 23.61
CA SER A 205 42.00 -6.88 25.02
C SER A 205 40.72 -6.72 25.86
N ILE A 206 40.73 -7.30 27.07
CA ILE A 206 39.63 -7.18 28.04
C ILE A 206 39.29 -5.71 28.33
N TYR A 207 40.31 -4.86 28.45
CA TYR A 207 40.15 -3.43 28.70
C TYR A 207 39.39 -2.74 27.57
N TYR A 208 39.80 -2.98 26.32
CA TYR A 208 39.14 -2.40 25.16
C TYR A 208 37.70 -2.90 25.03
N LEU A 209 37.45 -4.20 25.22
CA LEU A 209 36.10 -4.76 25.20
C LEU A 209 35.19 -4.12 26.28
N SER A 210 35.70 -3.96 27.50
CA SER A 210 34.95 -3.30 28.57
C SER A 210 34.60 -1.86 28.22
N HIS A 211 35.51 -1.13 27.57
CA HIS A 211 35.28 0.25 27.17
C HIS A 211 34.18 0.33 26.12
N ILE A 212 34.29 -0.46 25.05
CA ILE A 212 33.32 -0.39 23.95
C ILE A 212 31.91 -0.85 24.36
N ILE A 213 31.79 -1.85 25.24
CA ILE A 213 30.47 -2.26 25.79
C ILE A 213 29.85 -1.11 26.57
N LYS A 214 30.63 -0.45 27.42
CA LYS A 214 30.14 0.64 28.26
C LYS A 214 29.80 1.89 27.46
N GLU A 215 30.59 2.19 26.44
CA GLU A 215 30.34 3.31 25.53
C GLU A 215 29.07 3.08 24.70
N ALA A 216 28.86 1.87 24.20
CA ALA A 216 27.70 1.54 23.36
C ALA A 216 26.40 1.37 24.16
N SER A 217 26.44 0.67 25.29
CA SER A 217 25.23 0.33 26.06
C SER A 217 24.96 1.25 27.24
N GLY A 218 25.94 2.07 27.65
CA GLY A 218 25.92 2.80 28.92
C GLY A 218 26.12 1.90 30.16
N LEU A 219 26.21 0.58 30.00
CA LEU A 219 26.25 -0.40 31.08
C LEU A 219 27.63 -1.07 31.20
N SER A 220 27.97 -1.51 32.41
CA SER A 220 29.10 -2.44 32.53
C SER A 220 28.73 -3.80 31.94
N PHE A 221 29.73 -4.62 31.55
CA PHE A 221 29.47 -5.99 31.09
C PHE A 221 28.62 -6.80 32.08
N GLN A 222 28.85 -6.64 33.39
CA GLN A 222 28.10 -7.36 34.42
C GLN A 222 26.64 -6.88 34.49
N ASP A 223 26.40 -5.57 34.38
CA ASP A 223 25.06 -5.01 34.39
C ASP A 223 24.28 -5.37 33.12
N LEU A 224 24.95 -5.35 31.96
CA LEU A 224 24.38 -5.78 30.68
C LEU A 224 24.02 -7.27 30.70
N LEU A 225 24.92 -8.13 31.15
CA LEU A 225 24.62 -9.56 31.32
C LEU A 225 23.49 -9.77 32.34
N GLY A 226 23.48 -8.99 33.42
CA GLY A 226 22.42 -8.99 34.42
C GLY A 226 21.06 -8.60 33.84
N TYR A 227 21.02 -7.58 32.97
CA TYR A 227 19.84 -7.16 32.24
C TYR A 227 19.29 -8.30 31.37
N ILE A 228 20.11 -8.84 30.46
CA ILE A 228 19.73 -9.95 29.55
C ILE A 228 19.12 -11.11 30.33
N ARG A 229 19.77 -11.51 31.43
CA ARG A 229 19.26 -12.59 32.28
C ARG A 229 17.90 -12.27 32.88
N VAL A 230 17.70 -11.05 33.38
CA VAL A 230 16.44 -10.62 34.00
C VAL A 230 15.32 -10.56 32.95
N GLU A 231 15.61 -10.03 31.77
CA GLU A 231 14.69 -9.99 30.63
C GLU A 231 14.24 -11.41 30.25
N GLU A 232 15.18 -12.34 30.08
CA GLU A 232 14.88 -13.75 29.81
C GLU A 232 14.12 -14.44 30.96
N SER A 233 14.39 -14.02 32.20
CA SER A 233 13.67 -14.55 33.37
C SER A 233 12.18 -14.23 33.34
N GLU A 234 11.75 -13.15 32.68
CA GLU A 234 10.34 -12.77 32.59
C GLU A 234 9.50 -13.89 31.95
N LYS A 235 10.05 -14.53 30.91
CA LYS A 235 9.43 -15.66 30.20
C LYS A 235 9.17 -16.84 31.14
N LEU A 236 10.16 -17.19 31.97
CA LEU A 236 10.01 -18.26 32.96
C LEU A 236 9.10 -17.85 34.12
N LEU A 237 9.16 -16.57 34.51
CA LEU A 237 8.42 -16.02 35.64
C LEU A 237 6.91 -16.01 35.38
N LEU A 238 6.51 -15.66 34.16
CA LEU A 238 5.12 -15.56 33.71
C LEU A 238 4.62 -16.83 33.02
N GLY A 239 5.52 -17.62 32.41
CA GLY A 239 5.17 -18.82 31.65
C GLY A 239 5.16 -20.12 32.47
N THR A 240 5.69 -20.11 33.70
CA THR A 240 5.82 -21.32 34.53
C THR A 240 5.45 -21.07 35.99
N SER A 241 5.26 -22.15 36.75
CA SER A 241 5.08 -22.12 38.21
C SER A 241 6.40 -22.31 38.99
N LYS A 242 7.56 -22.24 38.31
CA LYS A 242 8.87 -22.47 38.94
C LYS A 242 9.10 -21.51 40.10
N LYS A 243 9.78 -21.97 41.16
CA LYS A 243 10.15 -21.10 42.29
C LYS A 243 11.20 -20.09 41.83
N ILE A 244 11.17 -18.89 42.42
CA ILE A 244 12.10 -17.79 42.08
C ILE A 244 13.57 -18.23 42.14
N GLY A 245 13.94 -19.04 43.14
CA GLY A 245 15.31 -19.55 43.24
C GLY A 245 15.72 -20.50 42.10
N VAL A 246 14.78 -21.27 41.57
CA VAL A 246 15.01 -22.16 40.41
C VAL A 246 15.16 -21.33 39.14
N ILE A 247 14.32 -20.31 38.96
CA ILE A 247 14.43 -19.39 37.82
C ILE A 247 15.79 -18.70 37.86
N ALA A 248 16.20 -18.15 39.00
CA ALA A 248 17.49 -17.47 39.16
C ALA A 248 18.68 -18.37 38.78
N ASP A 249 18.62 -19.65 39.13
CA ASP A 249 19.63 -20.65 38.78
C ASP A 249 19.64 -20.94 37.26
N GLU A 250 18.46 -21.19 36.67
CA GLU A 250 18.32 -21.51 35.23
C GLU A 250 18.77 -20.37 34.31
N ILE A 251 18.52 -19.11 34.70
CA ILE A 251 18.95 -17.93 33.95
C ILE A 251 20.39 -17.48 34.32
N GLY A 252 21.11 -18.25 35.14
CA GLY A 252 22.55 -18.11 35.33
C GLY A 252 23.02 -17.16 36.45
N PHE A 253 22.15 -16.73 37.37
CA PHE A 253 22.61 -16.00 38.56
C PHE A 253 23.23 -16.94 39.60
N SER A 254 24.39 -16.54 40.11
CA SER A 254 25.11 -17.29 41.17
C SER A 254 24.39 -17.33 42.52
N ALA A 255 23.44 -16.40 42.74
CA ALA A 255 22.60 -16.40 43.94
C ALA A 255 21.30 -15.63 43.68
N VAL A 256 20.22 -16.11 44.30
CA VAL A 256 18.86 -15.53 44.18
C VAL A 256 18.82 -14.04 44.56
N ARG A 257 19.63 -13.63 45.54
CA ARG A 257 19.73 -12.21 45.95
C ARG A 257 20.16 -11.28 44.81
N TYR A 258 21.03 -11.75 43.91
CA TYR A 258 21.51 -10.95 42.79
C TYR A 258 20.46 -10.85 41.70
N TYR A 259 19.75 -11.96 41.44
CA TYR A 259 18.60 -11.97 40.56
C TYR A 259 17.55 -10.95 41.00
N ILE A 260 17.11 -11.03 42.27
CA ILE A 260 16.10 -10.12 42.81
C ILE A 260 16.55 -8.67 42.67
N LYS A 261 17.79 -8.35 43.07
CA LYS A 261 18.34 -7.00 42.95
C LYS A 261 18.27 -6.47 41.51
N HIS A 262 18.73 -7.25 40.52
CA HIS A 262 18.71 -6.80 39.13
C HIS A 262 17.28 -6.70 38.60
N PHE A 263 16.39 -7.62 38.97
CA PHE A 263 14.99 -7.58 38.58
C PHE A 263 14.31 -6.32 39.13
N GLU A 264 14.52 -6.00 40.41
CA GLU A 264 13.99 -4.77 41.02
C GLU A 264 14.57 -3.50 40.38
N THR A 265 15.86 -3.50 40.03
CA THR A 265 16.48 -2.37 39.32
C THR A 265 15.79 -2.09 37.99
N TRP A 266 15.51 -3.12 37.19
CA TRP A 266 15.00 -2.96 35.82
C TRP A 266 13.48 -2.88 35.74
N TYR A 267 12.76 -3.68 36.55
CA TYR A 267 11.29 -3.77 36.52
C TYR A 267 10.61 -3.00 37.67
N GLY A 268 11.39 -2.42 38.59
CA GLY A 268 10.89 -1.56 39.66
C GLY A 268 10.10 -2.28 40.77
N MET A 269 10.06 -3.61 40.77
CA MET A 269 9.34 -4.41 41.78
C MET A 269 9.93 -5.81 41.94
N HIS A 270 9.60 -6.48 43.05
CA HIS A 270 10.11 -7.82 43.34
C HIS A 270 9.55 -8.87 42.36
N PRO A 271 10.33 -9.88 41.91
CA PRO A 271 9.87 -10.90 40.95
C PRO A 271 8.56 -11.61 41.33
N SER A 272 8.35 -11.89 42.62
CA SER A 272 7.10 -12.53 43.08
C SER A 272 5.88 -11.60 42.97
N GLU A 273 6.08 -10.30 43.22
CA GLU A 273 5.03 -9.29 43.06
C GLU A 273 4.70 -9.09 41.59
N TYR A 274 5.74 -9.04 40.75
CA TYR A 274 5.62 -8.99 39.30
C TYR A 274 4.80 -10.17 38.77
N ARG A 275 5.17 -11.40 39.17
CA ARG A 275 4.40 -12.60 38.82
C ARG A 275 2.93 -12.44 39.21
N LYS A 276 2.63 -12.06 40.45
CA LYS A 276 1.26 -11.91 40.94
C LYS A 276 0.47 -10.86 40.15
N LYS A 277 1.12 -9.75 39.77
CA LYS A 277 0.51 -8.65 39.03
C LYS A 277 0.18 -9.02 37.58
N TYR A 278 1.05 -9.78 36.92
CA TYR A 278 0.96 -10.04 35.48
C TYR A 278 0.53 -11.47 35.11
N SER A 279 0.48 -12.43 36.03
CA SER A 279 0.08 -13.82 35.73
C SER A 279 -1.32 -13.98 35.16
N GLY A 280 -2.23 -13.03 35.42
CA GLY A 280 -3.58 -12.99 34.81
C GLY A 280 -3.66 -12.14 33.54
N LYS A 281 -2.55 -11.48 33.15
CA LYS A 281 -2.44 -10.56 32.01
C LYS A 281 -1.48 -11.11 30.93
N THR A 282 -1.34 -12.42 30.86
CA THR A 282 -0.54 -13.11 29.84
C THR A 282 -1.46 -13.87 28.88
N VAL A 283 -1.00 -14.12 27.66
CA VAL A 283 -1.79 -14.90 26.70
C VAL A 283 -1.87 -16.36 27.15
N THR A 284 -3.07 -16.81 27.50
CA THR A 284 -3.36 -18.19 27.89
C THR A 284 -4.49 -18.77 27.05
N LYS A 285 -4.92 -20.01 27.31
CA LYS A 285 -6.14 -20.54 26.67
C LYS A 285 -7.39 -19.75 27.10
N GLU A 286 -7.35 -19.18 28.30
CA GLU A 286 -8.46 -18.51 28.99
C GLU A 286 -8.39 -16.98 28.81
N THR A 287 -7.17 -16.42 28.80
CA THR A 287 -6.90 -15.00 28.59
C THR A 287 -6.42 -14.80 27.14
N LYS A 288 -7.35 -14.42 26.26
CA LYS A 288 -7.07 -14.15 24.85
C LYS A 288 -6.92 -12.66 24.59
N ALA A 289 -6.26 -12.32 23.49
CA ALA A 289 -6.25 -10.97 22.97
C ALA A 289 -7.68 -10.48 22.71
N GLN A 290 -7.98 -9.28 23.21
CA GLN A 290 -9.24 -8.58 23.08
C GLN A 290 -9.05 -7.45 22.07
N TYR A 291 -9.49 -7.72 20.84
CA TYR A 291 -9.46 -6.74 19.77
C TYR A 291 -10.62 -6.99 18.81
N ARG A 292 -10.96 -5.97 18.03
CA ARG A 292 -11.95 -6.06 16.95
C ARG A 292 -11.23 -5.81 15.63
N ARG A 293 -11.29 -6.76 14.70
CA ARG A 293 -10.72 -6.56 13.36
C ARG A 293 -11.44 -5.40 12.67
N CYS A 294 -10.68 -4.55 11.99
CA CYS A 294 -11.22 -3.42 11.24
C CYS A 294 -11.79 -3.90 9.90
N ALA A 295 -12.83 -3.22 9.40
CA ALA A 295 -13.37 -3.53 8.08
C ALA A 295 -12.40 -3.05 6.99
N PRO A 296 -12.29 -3.76 5.84
CA PRO A 296 -11.40 -3.38 4.75
C PRO A 296 -11.51 -1.91 4.34
N ALA A 297 -12.73 -1.38 4.19
CA ALA A 297 -12.96 0.01 3.80
C ALA A 297 -12.40 1.04 4.80
N ASP A 298 -12.48 0.75 6.10
CA ASP A 298 -11.94 1.64 7.15
C ASP A 298 -10.41 1.63 7.13
N ILE A 299 -9.81 0.46 6.85
CA ILE A 299 -8.35 0.32 6.73
C ILE A 299 -7.85 1.10 5.51
N GLU A 300 -8.53 0.97 4.36
CA GLU A 300 -8.21 1.70 3.15
C GLU A 300 -8.25 3.22 3.36
N ASP A 301 -9.30 3.73 4.00
CA ASP A 301 -9.43 5.16 4.33
C ASP A 301 -8.32 5.64 5.29
N ALA A 302 -8.00 4.86 6.32
CA ALA A 302 -6.94 5.20 7.27
C ALA A 302 -5.56 5.21 6.59
N VAL A 303 -5.26 4.23 5.74
CA VAL A 303 -4.01 4.17 4.95
C VAL A 303 -3.91 5.38 4.01
N ARG A 304 -5.00 5.75 3.34
CA ARG A 304 -5.06 6.91 2.43
C ARG A 304 -4.73 8.22 3.14
N LYS A 305 -5.20 8.41 4.37
CA LYS A 305 -4.92 9.63 5.16
C LYS A 305 -3.45 9.73 5.58
N GLN A 306 -2.81 8.59 5.78
CA GLN A 306 -1.42 8.50 6.24
C GLN A 306 -0.41 8.60 5.08
N VAL A 307 -0.78 8.13 3.88
CA VAL A 307 0.16 7.94 2.77
C VAL A 307 -0.39 8.51 1.45
N LYS A 308 0.26 9.55 0.92
CA LYS A 308 -0.22 10.29 -0.26
C LYS A 308 0.12 9.66 -1.62
N GLY A 309 1.14 8.78 -1.70
CA GLY A 309 1.67 8.29 -2.98
C GLY A 309 1.30 6.85 -3.35
N VAL A 310 1.09 5.97 -2.37
CA VAL A 310 0.71 4.57 -2.65
C VAL A 310 -0.63 4.51 -3.36
N TYR A 311 -1.58 5.38 -3.02
CA TYR A 311 -2.93 5.27 -3.58
C TYR A 311 -3.04 5.71 -5.06
N SER A 312 -2.16 6.58 -5.58
CA SER A 312 -2.25 6.99 -7.00
C SER A 312 -1.97 5.82 -7.96
N GLU A 313 -0.98 4.97 -7.65
CA GLU A 313 -0.70 3.76 -8.45
C GLU A 313 -1.76 2.65 -8.27
N TYR A 314 -2.58 2.73 -7.22
CA TYR A 314 -3.62 1.74 -6.90
C TYR A 314 -5.02 2.17 -7.36
N GLU A 315 -5.32 3.47 -7.43
CA GLU A 315 -6.49 3.99 -8.13
C GLU A 315 -6.44 3.57 -9.61
N ASP A 316 -5.27 3.63 -10.24
CA ASP A 316 -5.05 3.15 -11.61
C ASP A 316 -5.25 1.62 -11.76
N LYS A 317 -5.08 0.85 -10.67
CA LYS A 317 -5.15 -0.64 -10.66
C LYS A 317 -6.44 -1.21 -10.09
N LEU A 318 -7.24 -0.43 -9.36
CA LEU A 318 -8.67 -0.67 -9.15
C LEU A 318 -9.37 -0.45 -10.49
N LYS A 319 -9.06 -1.35 -11.43
CA LYS A 319 -9.48 -1.36 -12.82
C LYS A 319 -10.80 -0.66 -12.97
N ALA A 320 -10.81 0.34 -13.86
CA ALA A 320 -12.02 0.87 -14.46
C ALA A 320 -13.04 -0.24 -14.58
N LYS A 321 -14.03 -0.24 -13.68
CA LYS A 321 -15.21 -1.08 -13.87
C LYS A 321 -15.69 -0.74 -15.27
N PRO A 322 -15.95 -1.73 -16.15
CA PRO A 322 -16.38 -1.41 -17.48
C PRO A 322 -17.61 -0.49 -17.34
N VAL A 323 -17.62 0.60 -18.09
CA VAL A 323 -18.80 1.45 -18.15
C VAL A 323 -19.84 0.65 -18.90
N ILE A 324 -20.79 0.11 -18.16
CA ILE A 324 -21.91 -0.66 -18.72
C ILE A 324 -22.98 0.34 -19.11
N ILE A 325 -23.20 0.47 -20.42
CA ILE A 325 -24.27 1.28 -20.98
C ILE A 325 -25.38 0.29 -21.36
N ASP A 326 -26.37 0.12 -20.50
CA ASP A 326 -27.49 -0.79 -20.72
C ASP A 326 -28.76 0.00 -21.03
N ILE A 327 -29.17 -0.04 -22.30
CA ILE A 327 -30.24 0.77 -22.85
C ILE A 327 -31.34 -0.16 -23.33
N ASP A 328 -32.53 0.02 -22.75
CA ASP A 328 -33.78 -0.52 -23.28
C ASP A 328 -34.41 0.54 -24.18
N VAL A 329 -34.22 0.37 -25.50
CA VAL A 329 -34.59 1.41 -26.45
C VAL A 329 -36.11 1.51 -26.68
N GLN A 330 -36.87 0.48 -26.27
CA GLN A 330 -38.33 0.48 -26.33
C GLN A 330 -38.97 1.12 -25.09
N ALA A 331 -38.33 1.01 -23.93
CA ALA A 331 -38.79 1.60 -22.68
C ALA A 331 -38.49 3.12 -22.56
N GLN A 332 -37.40 3.60 -23.16
CA GLN A 332 -36.99 5.01 -23.09
C GLN A 332 -37.69 5.89 -24.14
N LYS A 333 -38.94 6.26 -23.87
CA LYS A 333 -39.75 7.15 -24.74
C LYS A 333 -39.65 8.63 -24.40
N GLU A 334 -39.14 8.98 -23.22
CA GLU A 334 -39.04 10.37 -22.77
C GLU A 334 -37.70 10.99 -23.20
N LYS A 335 -37.77 12.20 -23.76
CA LYS A 335 -36.60 12.99 -24.16
C LYS A 335 -35.89 13.52 -22.91
N ILE A 336 -34.58 13.28 -22.82
CA ILE A 336 -33.76 13.95 -21.80
C ILE A 336 -33.51 15.38 -22.28
N ASN A 337 -33.82 16.36 -21.43
CA ASN A 337 -33.55 17.75 -21.73
C ASN A 337 -32.03 17.96 -21.75
N GLY A 338 -31.46 18.45 -22.85
CA GLY A 338 -30.00 18.50 -23.08
C GLY A 338 -29.19 19.32 -22.08
N TYR A 339 -29.84 20.07 -21.19
CA TYR A 339 -29.22 20.88 -20.13
C TYR A 339 -28.79 20.10 -18.88
N ASP A 340 -29.23 18.85 -18.71
CA ASP A 340 -28.85 18.02 -17.54
C ASP A 340 -27.69 17.05 -17.82
N CYS A 341 -26.96 17.25 -18.94
CA CYS A 341 -25.84 16.40 -19.33
C CYS A 341 -24.49 17.08 -19.07
N GLU A 342 -23.74 16.59 -18.08
CA GLU A 342 -22.41 17.13 -17.73
C GLU A 342 -21.41 17.07 -18.90
N LEU A 343 -21.53 16.06 -19.77
CA LEU A 343 -20.72 15.93 -20.98
C LEU A 343 -21.00 17.07 -21.98
N ALA A 344 -22.26 17.45 -22.16
CA ALA A 344 -22.64 18.54 -23.05
C ALA A 344 -22.08 19.89 -22.56
N GLU A 345 -22.18 20.17 -21.25
CA GLU A 345 -21.61 21.38 -20.63
C GLU A 345 -20.10 21.52 -20.93
N ILE A 346 -19.37 20.40 -20.87
CA ILE A 346 -17.92 20.38 -21.14
C ILE A 346 -17.64 20.60 -22.62
N MET A 347 -18.36 19.93 -23.52
CA MET A 347 -18.09 19.94 -24.95
C MET A 347 -18.54 21.23 -25.65
N GLU A 348 -19.45 22.00 -25.05
CA GLU A 348 -19.86 23.31 -25.58
C GLU A 348 -18.87 24.43 -25.27
N ARG A 349 -17.87 24.20 -24.42
CA ARG A 349 -16.81 25.18 -24.13
C ARG A 349 -15.86 25.31 -25.32
N GLY A 350 -15.69 26.54 -25.83
CA GLY A 350 -14.88 26.81 -27.02
C GLY A 350 -13.44 26.29 -26.96
N VAL A 351 -12.81 26.33 -25.79
CA VAL A 351 -11.45 25.80 -25.57
C VAL A 351 -11.33 24.31 -25.87
N ASN A 352 -12.41 23.54 -25.71
CA ASN A 352 -12.43 22.10 -25.95
C ASN A 352 -12.68 21.73 -27.42
N GLY A 353 -12.54 22.67 -28.36
CA GLY A 353 -13.02 22.56 -29.74
C GLY A 353 -12.61 21.29 -30.49
N ILE A 354 -11.35 20.86 -30.36
CA ILE A 354 -10.83 19.63 -31.00
C ILE A 354 -11.41 18.37 -30.33
N LEU A 355 -11.49 18.37 -29.00
CA LEU A 355 -12.06 17.26 -28.22
C LEU A 355 -13.57 17.11 -28.44
N ALA A 356 -14.25 18.23 -28.66
CA ALA A 356 -15.69 18.31 -28.89
C ALA A 356 -16.12 17.94 -30.32
N GLU A 357 -15.21 17.60 -31.23
CA GLU A 357 -15.57 17.28 -32.62
C GLU A 357 -16.59 16.13 -32.73
N PRO A 358 -16.43 14.96 -32.08
CA PRO A 358 -17.43 13.89 -32.14
C PRO A 358 -18.79 14.31 -31.59
N TYR A 359 -18.80 15.10 -30.51
CA TYR A 359 -20.02 15.67 -29.93
C TYR A 359 -20.75 16.59 -30.92
N LYS A 360 -20.01 17.49 -31.59
CA LYS A 360 -20.60 18.39 -32.59
C LYS A 360 -21.22 17.64 -33.75
N ARG A 361 -20.55 16.60 -34.26
CA ARG A 361 -21.09 15.72 -35.32
C ARG A 361 -22.38 15.03 -34.88
N MET A 362 -22.40 14.45 -33.69
CA MET A 362 -23.60 13.82 -33.15
C MET A 362 -24.78 14.81 -33.04
N LYS A 363 -24.52 16.05 -32.61
CA LYS A 363 -25.54 17.11 -32.50
C LYS A 363 -26.11 17.53 -33.86
N GLU A 364 -25.31 17.48 -34.92
CA GLU A 364 -25.74 17.82 -36.30
C GLU A 364 -26.75 16.82 -36.87
N PHE A 365 -26.83 15.59 -36.36
CA PHE A 365 -27.80 14.59 -36.83
C PHE A 365 -29.25 14.88 -36.40
N GLY A 366 -29.46 15.79 -35.44
CA GLY A 366 -30.80 16.18 -35.00
C GLY A 366 -31.56 15.08 -34.24
N GLU A 367 -30.85 14.12 -33.67
CA GLU A 367 -31.40 13.01 -32.89
C GLU A 367 -31.78 13.42 -31.45
N ASP A 368 -32.73 12.71 -30.86
CA ASP A 368 -33.13 12.92 -29.47
C ASP A 368 -32.24 12.11 -28.52
N VAL A 369 -31.65 12.78 -27.52
CA VAL A 369 -30.85 12.13 -26.48
C VAL A 369 -31.77 11.38 -25.51
N ILE A 370 -31.51 10.08 -25.36
CA ILE A 370 -32.32 9.16 -24.53
C ILE A 370 -31.58 8.61 -23.31
N ALA A 371 -30.24 8.65 -23.32
CA ALA A 371 -29.41 8.27 -22.19
C ALA A 371 -28.10 9.07 -22.18
N SER A 372 -27.58 9.36 -20.99
CA SER A 372 -26.28 10.00 -20.84
C SER A 372 -25.65 9.68 -19.49
N GLY A 373 -24.33 9.85 -19.42
CA GLY A 373 -23.55 9.85 -18.19
C GLY A 373 -22.36 10.79 -18.32
N ASN A 374 -21.42 10.72 -17.38
CA ASN A 374 -20.29 11.65 -17.33
C ASN A 374 -19.37 11.58 -18.55
N ASN A 375 -19.34 10.42 -19.22
CA ASN A 375 -18.42 10.13 -20.32
C ASN A 375 -19.09 9.41 -21.50
N TYR A 376 -20.43 9.39 -21.55
CA TYR A 376 -21.18 8.84 -22.67
C TYR A 376 -22.50 9.57 -22.92
N MET A 377 -23.00 9.45 -24.14
CA MET A 377 -24.32 9.93 -24.54
C MET A 377 -24.89 9.03 -25.64
N VAL A 378 -26.19 8.78 -25.61
CA VAL A 378 -26.90 7.99 -26.61
C VAL A 378 -28.11 8.76 -27.10
N SER A 379 -28.22 8.88 -28.41
CA SER A 379 -29.35 9.50 -29.10
C SER A 379 -29.96 8.56 -30.12
N VAL A 380 -31.22 8.84 -30.45
CA VAL A 380 -31.99 8.08 -31.44
C VAL A 380 -32.82 9.01 -32.32
N LEU A 381 -33.01 8.59 -33.57
CA LEU A 381 -34.04 9.13 -34.45
C LEU A 381 -35.22 8.15 -34.50
N ARG A 382 -36.44 8.65 -34.33
CA ARG A 382 -37.65 7.83 -34.39
C ARG A 382 -38.54 8.22 -35.59
N ASP A 383 -39.24 7.24 -36.15
CA ASP A 383 -40.30 7.47 -37.14
C ASP A 383 -41.60 7.97 -36.47
N GLU A 384 -42.62 8.30 -37.27
CA GLU A 384 -43.94 8.74 -36.78
C GLU A 384 -44.66 7.67 -35.94
N ALA A 385 -44.32 6.39 -36.12
CA ALA A 385 -44.85 5.28 -35.35
C ALA A 385 -44.07 5.01 -34.04
N GLY A 386 -42.98 5.75 -33.81
CA GLY A 386 -42.12 5.63 -32.64
C GLY A 386 -41.02 4.57 -32.74
N ASN A 387 -40.85 3.92 -33.89
CA ASN A 387 -39.77 2.97 -34.16
C ASN A 387 -38.45 3.71 -34.35
N ILE A 388 -37.35 3.07 -33.96
CA ILE A 388 -36.02 3.68 -34.08
C ILE A 388 -35.49 3.44 -35.49
N ILE A 389 -35.15 4.52 -36.17
CA ILE A 389 -34.54 4.51 -37.49
C ILE A 389 -33.01 4.41 -37.34
N ASN A 390 -32.44 5.36 -36.59
CA ASN A 390 -30.99 5.48 -36.35
C ASN A 390 -30.72 5.63 -34.85
N MET A 391 -29.52 5.20 -34.44
CA MET A 391 -29.00 5.40 -33.10
C MET A 391 -27.54 5.84 -33.16
N SER A 392 -27.19 6.86 -32.38
CA SER A 392 -25.81 7.29 -32.18
C SER A 392 -25.39 7.11 -30.72
N ILE A 393 -24.21 6.51 -30.52
CA ILE A 393 -23.60 6.32 -29.20
C ILE A 393 -22.24 7.01 -29.20
N LEU A 394 -22.09 8.00 -28.32
CA LEU A 394 -20.86 8.75 -28.12
C LEU A 394 -20.23 8.39 -26.78
N ILE A 395 -18.94 8.04 -26.79
CA ILE A 395 -18.18 7.68 -25.59
C ILE A 395 -16.83 8.41 -25.56
N TYR A 396 -16.36 8.73 -24.36
CA TYR A 396 -15.08 9.39 -24.11
C TYR A 396 -14.29 8.65 -23.02
N ASN A 397 -12.98 8.45 -23.20
CA ASN A 397 -12.12 7.90 -22.15
C ASN A 397 -11.65 9.00 -21.19
N PHE A 398 -12.51 9.37 -20.24
CA PHE A 398 -12.21 10.28 -19.13
C PHE A 398 -12.74 9.77 -17.81
N ASP A 399 -11.94 9.95 -16.74
CA ASP A 399 -12.34 9.77 -15.36
C ASP A 399 -12.90 11.08 -14.75
N GLU A 400 -13.35 11.04 -13.49
CA GLU A 400 -13.86 12.23 -12.82
C GLU A 400 -12.80 13.34 -12.67
N ASN A 401 -11.51 12.99 -12.56
CA ASN A 401 -10.45 13.98 -12.43
C ASN A 401 -10.23 14.74 -13.73
N VAL A 402 -10.28 14.04 -14.86
CA VAL A 402 -10.25 14.64 -16.20
C VAL A 402 -11.48 15.52 -16.42
N VAL A 403 -12.68 15.07 -16.06
CA VAL A 403 -13.91 15.89 -16.12
C VAL A 403 -13.73 17.20 -15.33
N ARG A 404 -13.27 17.13 -14.08
CA ARG A 404 -13.00 18.32 -13.24
C ARG A 404 -11.92 19.22 -13.83
N SER A 405 -10.90 18.64 -14.47
CA SER A 405 -9.82 19.37 -15.11
C SER A 405 -10.31 20.09 -16.37
N LEU A 406 -11.04 19.38 -17.24
CA LEU A 406 -11.64 19.93 -18.44
C LEU A 406 -12.48 21.17 -18.11
N LYS A 407 -13.32 21.13 -17.06
CA LYS A 407 -14.13 22.29 -16.62
C LYS A 407 -13.31 23.54 -16.26
N LYS A 408 -12.04 23.38 -15.85
CA LYS A 408 -11.17 24.48 -15.38
C LYS A 408 -10.19 24.98 -16.44
N ILE A 409 -9.87 24.15 -17.44
CA ILE A 409 -8.91 24.46 -18.51
C ILE A 409 -9.29 25.76 -19.24
N GLN A 410 -8.30 26.61 -19.50
CA GLN A 410 -8.49 27.89 -20.17
C GLN A 410 -7.81 27.96 -21.54
N THR A 411 -6.81 27.10 -21.80
CA THR A 411 -6.03 27.13 -23.04
C THR A 411 -5.90 25.76 -23.70
N GLU A 412 -5.66 25.73 -25.01
CA GLU A 412 -5.36 24.48 -25.75
C GLU A 412 -4.08 23.79 -25.23
N ASN A 413 -3.12 24.54 -24.71
CA ASN A 413 -1.92 23.99 -24.08
C ASN A 413 -2.23 23.18 -22.81
N ASP A 414 -3.25 23.56 -22.06
CA ASP A 414 -3.67 22.78 -20.89
C ASP A 414 -4.34 21.46 -21.33
N ILE A 415 -5.09 21.48 -22.43
CA ILE A 415 -5.65 20.26 -23.05
C ILE A 415 -4.51 19.36 -23.54
N LEU A 416 -3.50 19.93 -24.19
CA LEU A 416 -2.34 19.17 -24.66
C LEU A 416 -1.60 18.47 -23.50
N ARG A 417 -1.39 19.19 -22.39
CA ARG A 417 -0.78 18.62 -21.18
C ARG A 417 -1.63 17.50 -20.60
N LEU A 418 -2.94 17.72 -20.50
CA LEU A 418 -3.88 16.72 -20.02
C LEU A 418 -3.89 15.46 -20.92
N ALA A 419 -3.97 15.64 -22.23
CA ALA A 419 -3.98 14.55 -23.20
C ALA A 419 -2.68 13.74 -23.19
N ARG A 420 -1.52 14.38 -23.00
CA ARG A 420 -0.21 13.71 -22.92
C ARG A 420 -0.03 12.93 -21.63
N ASN A 421 -0.57 13.42 -20.51
CA ASN A 421 -0.35 12.84 -19.19
C ASN A 421 -1.39 11.80 -18.78
N TYR A 422 -2.56 11.78 -19.42
CA TYR A 422 -3.61 10.81 -19.12
C TYR A 422 -3.40 9.50 -19.91
N GLU A 423 -3.08 8.43 -19.19
CA GLU A 423 -2.76 7.11 -19.78
C GLU A 423 -3.76 6.00 -19.43
N ASP A 424 -4.78 6.33 -18.64
CA ASP A 424 -5.71 5.34 -18.08
C ASP A 424 -6.47 4.56 -19.15
N GLU A 425 -6.78 3.31 -18.81
CA GLU A 425 -7.52 2.40 -19.67
C GLU A 425 -8.98 2.29 -19.21
N ILE A 426 -9.91 2.42 -20.15
CA ILE A 426 -11.33 2.22 -19.89
C ILE A 426 -11.93 1.23 -20.89
N GLU A 427 -12.85 0.43 -20.40
CA GLU A 427 -13.66 -0.47 -21.20
C GLU A 427 -15.13 -0.04 -21.17
N PHE A 428 -15.76 0.03 -22.33
CA PHE A 428 -17.18 0.26 -22.50
C PHE A 428 -17.85 -1.03 -22.97
N LEU A 429 -18.88 -1.45 -22.24
CA LEU A 429 -19.76 -2.56 -22.58
C LEU A 429 -21.16 -2.00 -22.85
N ILE A 430 -21.48 -1.79 -24.12
CA ILE A 430 -22.74 -1.19 -24.56
C ILE A 430 -23.71 -2.31 -24.93
N LYS A 431 -24.92 -2.23 -24.39
CA LYS A 431 -25.97 -3.23 -24.50
C LYS A 431 -27.26 -2.51 -24.89
N CYS A 432 -27.70 -2.67 -26.13
CA CYS A 432 -28.93 -2.08 -26.64
C CYS A 432 -29.99 -3.19 -26.80
N ARG A 433 -30.99 -3.20 -25.91
CA ARG A 433 -32.10 -4.17 -25.87
C ARG A 433 -33.31 -3.68 -26.66
N GLY A 434 -34.02 -4.60 -27.32
CA GLY A 434 -35.17 -4.27 -28.16
C GLY A 434 -34.78 -3.83 -29.59
N LEU A 435 -33.53 -4.09 -30.01
CA LEU A 435 -33.04 -3.90 -31.38
C LEU A 435 -32.93 -5.26 -32.07
N SER A 436 -33.86 -5.51 -33.00
CA SER A 436 -33.90 -6.72 -33.82
C SER A 436 -33.79 -6.35 -35.30
N GLY A 437 -32.99 -7.11 -36.06
CA GLY A 437 -32.78 -6.87 -37.49
C GLY A 437 -31.31 -6.87 -37.88
N GLU A 438 -31.04 -6.40 -39.10
CA GLU A 438 -29.69 -6.13 -39.61
C GLU A 438 -29.36 -4.65 -39.46
N PHE A 439 -28.15 -4.40 -38.97
CA PHE A 439 -27.65 -3.05 -38.67
C PHE A 439 -26.32 -2.82 -39.36
N LYS A 440 -26.17 -1.63 -39.95
CA LYS A 440 -24.87 -1.11 -40.35
C LYS A 440 -24.31 -0.30 -39.19
N ILE A 441 -23.13 -0.68 -38.73
CA ILE A 441 -22.43 0.02 -37.65
C ILE A 441 -21.21 0.72 -38.22
N LEU A 442 -21.11 2.03 -38.01
CA LEU A 442 -19.94 2.85 -38.32
C LEU A 442 -19.33 3.38 -37.03
N ARG A 443 -18.03 3.17 -36.85
CA ARG A 443 -17.25 3.61 -35.69
C ARG A 443 -16.28 4.69 -36.15
N TYR A 444 -16.52 5.91 -35.69
CA TYR A 444 -15.65 7.07 -35.86
C TYR A 444 -14.85 7.25 -34.57
N ARG A 445 -13.53 7.04 -34.62
CA ARG A 445 -12.69 6.95 -33.41
C ARG A 445 -11.50 7.90 -33.47
N LEU A 446 -11.41 8.77 -32.47
CA LEU A 446 -10.29 9.67 -32.20
C LEU A 446 -9.50 9.13 -31.00
N GLU A 447 -8.23 8.81 -31.21
CA GLU A 447 -7.30 8.37 -30.18
C GLU A 447 -6.41 9.50 -29.68
N ARG A 448 -5.67 9.26 -28.59
CA ARG A 448 -4.78 10.23 -27.95
C ARG A 448 -3.86 10.91 -28.94
N ASP A 449 -3.25 10.13 -29.82
CA ASP A 449 -2.28 10.62 -30.79
C ASP A 449 -2.92 11.56 -31.83
N ASN A 450 -4.21 11.35 -32.17
CA ASN A 450 -4.94 12.27 -33.03
C ASN A 450 -5.10 13.64 -32.35
N PHE A 451 -5.50 13.65 -31.08
CA PHE A 451 -5.68 14.89 -30.30
C PHE A 451 -4.36 15.65 -30.15
N VAL A 452 -3.32 14.95 -29.72
CA VAL A 452 -1.99 15.54 -29.49
C VAL A 452 -1.46 16.16 -30.78
N LYS A 453 -1.53 15.43 -31.90
CA LYS A 453 -0.98 15.90 -33.18
C LYS A 453 -1.74 17.11 -33.74
N ARG A 454 -3.06 17.11 -33.66
CA ARG A 454 -3.87 18.28 -34.08
C ARG A 454 -3.58 19.54 -33.29
N ILE A 455 -3.42 19.41 -31.97
CA ILE A 455 -3.09 20.56 -31.10
C ILE A 455 -1.65 21.03 -31.33
N THR A 456 -0.71 20.12 -31.59
CA THR A 456 0.68 20.53 -31.90
C THR A 456 0.84 21.10 -33.31
N GLY A 457 0.12 20.57 -34.30
CA GLY A 457 0.17 21.04 -35.68
C GLY A 457 -0.45 22.42 -35.89
N SER A 458 -1.40 22.84 -35.03
CA SER A 458 -1.89 24.22 -35.02
C SER A 458 -0.91 25.22 -34.38
N MET A 459 0.10 24.74 -33.64
CA MET A 459 1.07 25.56 -32.90
C MET A 459 2.42 25.72 -33.61
N ASP A 460 2.84 24.73 -34.41
CA ASP A 460 4.12 24.74 -35.13
C ASP A 460 3.90 25.01 -36.64
N SER A 461 3.99 26.28 -37.06
CA SER A 461 3.84 26.66 -38.46
C SER A 461 5.13 26.66 -39.29
N GLU A 462 6.29 26.30 -38.73
CA GLU A 462 7.57 26.34 -39.45
C GLU A 462 8.52 25.20 -39.01
N ARG A 463 8.39 24.02 -39.64
CA ARG A 463 9.43 22.98 -39.59
C ARG A 463 9.71 22.48 -41.01
N ASP A 464 10.99 22.37 -41.35
CA ASP A 464 11.48 21.81 -42.61
C ASP A 464 11.49 20.27 -42.49
N ILE A 465 10.30 19.67 -42.66
CA ILE A 465 10.06 18.22 -42.49
C ILE A 465 10.01 17.57 -43.88
N ASP A 466 10.51 16.34 -44.02
CA ASP A 466 10.42 15.59 -45.28
C ASP A 466 8.95 15.35 -45.68
N LYS A 467 8.62 15.42 -46.98
CA LYS A 467 7.24 15.32 -47.49
C LYS A 467 6.55 14.02 -47.11
N ARG A 468 7.31 12.93 -46.94
CA ARG A 468 6.77 11.64 -46.49
C ARG A 468 6.36 11.70 -45.03
N GLU A 469 7.17 12.33 -44.20
CA GLU A 469 6.90 12.52 -42.78
C GLU A 469 5.74 13.49 -42.56
N GLU A 470 5.68 14.59 -43.31
CA GLU A 470 4.52 15.50 -43.35
C GLU A 470 3.21 14.77 -43.71
N PHE A 471 3.25 13.87 -44.71
CA PHE A 471 2.09 13.06 -45.07
C PHE A 471 1.68 12.09 -43.96
N MET A 472 2.65 11.41 -43.33
CA MET A 472 2.38 10.48 -42.22
C MET A 472 1.83 11.22 -40.99
N GLU A 473 2.35 12.41 -40.68
CA GLU A 473 1.84 13.27 -39.61
C GLU A 473 0.40 13.68 -39.88
N ARG A 474 0.10 14.18 -41.08
CA ARG A 474 -1.27 14.51 -41.49
C ARG A 474 -2.22 13.32 -41.41
N CYS A 475 -1.81 12.14 -41.88
CA CYS A 475 -2.64 10.93 -41.78
C CYS A 475 -3.01 10.60 -40.33
N SER A 476 -2.06 10.79 -39.40
CA SER A 476 -2.27 10.55 -37.97
C SER A 476 -3.05 11.64 -37.24
N GLU A 477 -3.40 12.75 -37.89
CA GLU A 477 -4.38 13.69 -37.36
C GLU A 477 -5.82 13.19 -37.56
N PHE A 478 -6.08 12.34 -38.56
CA PHE A 478 -7.45 11.94 -38.89
C PHE A 478 -7.99 10.83 -37.98
N PRO A 479 -9.30 10.83 -37.68
CA PRO A 479 -9.96 9.74 -36.97
C PRO A 479 -9.83 8.43 -37.76
N SER A 480 -9.79 7.32 -37.04
CA SER A 480 -10.01 6.01 -37.65
C SER A 480 -11.50 5.79 -37.87
N ILE A 481 -11.87 5.28 -39.06
CA ILE A 481 -13.25 4.98 -39.43
C ILE A 481 -13.33 3.50 -39.80
N ILE A 482 -14.18 2.75 -39.09
CA ILE A 482 -14.41 1.32 -39.31
C ILE A 482 -15.91 1.12 -39.51
N SER A 483 -16.32 0.34 -40.51
CA SER A 483 -17.74 0.01 -40.71
C SER A 483 -17.95 -1.48 -40.93
N GLY A 484 -19.10 -2.00 -40.53
CA GLY A 484 -19.49 -3.40 -40.70
C GLY A 484 -20.99 -3.61 -40.55
N THR A 485 -21.46 -4.80 -40.92
CA THR A 485 -22.87 -5.20 -40.80
C THR A 485 -23.03 -6.23 -39.69
N TYR A 486 -24.09 -6.10 -38.89
CA TYR A 486 -24.33 -6.87 -37.69
C TYR A 486 -25.78 -7.30 -37.62
N THR A 487 -26.04 -8.55 -37.26
CA THR A 487 -27.40 -9.07 -37.07
C THR A 487 -27.67 -9.24 -35.58
N SER A 488 -28.83 -8.78 -35.11
CA SER A 488 -29.30 -8.94 -33.73
C SER A 488 -30.72 -9.49 -33.71
N SER A 489 -31.01 -10.42 -32.81
CA SER A 489 -32.36 -10.96 -32.61
C SER A 489 -33.14 -10.28 -31.48
N ASP A 490 -32.48 -9.48 -30.64
CA ASP A 490 -33.09 -8.76 -29.50
C ASP A 490 -32.11 -7.75 -28.88
N MET A 491 -30.84 -8.13 -28.77
CA MET A 491 -29.82 -7.38 -28.06
C MET A 491 -28.57 -7.17 -28.91
N LEU A 492 -28.28 -5.91 -29.22
CA LEU A 492 -27.02 -5.51 -29.84
C LEU A 492 -25.97 -5.23 -28.76
N SER A 493 -24.84 -5.94 -28.80
CA SER A 493 -23.74 -5.76 -27.86
C SER A 493 -22.51 -5.19 -28.56
N ILE A 494 -22.03 -4.04 -28.09
CA ILE A 494 -20.86 -3.34 -28.65
C ILE A 494 -19.81 -3.18 -27.54
N ARG A 495 -18.56 -3.51 -27.87
CA ARG A 495 -17.42 -3.37 -26.97
C ARG A 495 -16.45 -2.33 -27.52
N SER A 496 -16.00 -1.42 -26.66
CA SER A 496 -14.93 -0.48 -26.96
C SER A 496 -13.93 -0.40 -25.81
N THR A 497 -12.65 -0.30 -26.14
CA THR A 497 -11.58 -0.13 -25.17
C THR A 497 -10.70 1.02 -25.62
N PHE A 498 -10.26 1.86 -24.69
CA PHE A 498 -9.34 2.96 -24.95
C PHE A 498 -8.17 2.89 -23.97
N LYS A 499 -7.00 3.36 -24.41
CA LYS A 499 -5.86 3.65 -23.56
C LYS A 499 -5.48 5.12 -23.76
N GLY A 500 -5.49 5.90 -22.67
CA GLY A 500 -5.34 7.35 -22.70
C GLY A 500 -6.51 8.08 -23.36
N MET A 501 -6.42 9.42 -23.42
CA MET A 501 -7.51 10.31 -23.82
C MET A 501 -8.03 9.95 -25.22
N GLY A 502 -9.34 9.68 -25.32
CA GLY A 502 -9.95 9.10 -26.52
C GLY A 502 -11.43 9.43 -26.64
N ALA A 503 -11.97 9.38 -27.85
CA ALA A 503 -13.40 9.51 -28.11
C ALA A 503 -13.83 8.59 -29.27
N GLU A 504 -15.04 8.05 -29.18
CA GLU A 504 -15.62 7.27 -30.27
C GLU A 504 -17.11 7.58 -30.42
N LEU A 505 -17.51 7.83 -31.66
CA LEU A 505 -18.90 7.97 -32.08
C LEU A 505 -19.27 6.74 -32.91
N ILE A 506 -20.27 6.00 -32.41
CA ILE A 506 -20.74 4.74 -32.97
C ILE A 506 -22.14 5.02 -33.53
N LEU A 507 -22.28 4.91 -34.85
CA LEU A 507 -23.55 5.05 -35.55
C LEU A 507 -24.11 3.67 -35.82
N VAL A 508 -25.38 3.46 -35.51
CA VAL A 508 -26.09 2.19 -35.65
C VAL A 508 -27.36 2.46 -36.45
N ASP A 509 -27.33 2.07 -37.73
CA ASP A 509 -28.42 2.30 -38.67
C ASP A 509 -29.09 0.97 -39.01
N ASN A 510 -30.42 0.89 -38.94
CA ASN A 510 -31.16 -0.29 -39.36
C ASN A 510 -31.22 -0.35 -40.89
N ILE A 511 -30.79 -1.46 -41.48
CA ILE A 511 -30.79 -1.67 -42.93
C ILE A 511 -31.88 -2.65 -43.40
N SER A 512 -32.69 -3.18 -42.47
CA SER A 512 -33.69 -4.22 -42.75
C SER A 512 -34.86 -3.75 -43.64
N ASP A 513 -35.05 -2.43 -43.79
CA ASP A 513 -36.18 -1.80 -44.51
C ASP A 513 -35.75 -0.75 -45.56
N GLN A 514 -34.47 -0.64 -45.92
CA GLN A 514 -34.07 0.28 -47.00
C GLN A 514 -34.31 -0.38 -48.37
N PRO A 515 -35.15 0.20 -49.26
CA PRO A 515 -35.23 -0.29 -50.63
C PRO A 515 -33.88 -0.04 -51.33
N ASP A 516 -33.41 -1.08 -52.04
CA ASP A 516 -32.16 -1.10 -52.83
C ASP A 516 -31.94 0.12 -53.74
#